data_AF-A0A661H1X1-F1
#
_entry.id   AF-A0A661H1X1-F1
#
_cell.length_a   1.000
_cell.length_b   1.000
_cell.length_c   1.000
_cell.angle_alpha   90.00
_cell.angle_beta   90.00
_cell.angle_gamma   90.00
#
_symmetry.space_group_name_H-M   'P 1'
#
loop_
_entity.id
_entity.type
_entity.pdbx_description
1 polymer ?
#
loop_
_entity_poly.entity_id
_entity_poly.type
_entity_poly.pdbx_seq_one_letter_code
_entity_poly.pdbx_strand_id
1 'polypeptide(L)'
;MEQHAAGLEASTATKGFRYAQHRPEQTLLYQLLERYYPELAELMADQGRPLPRYVRREFDEYLKCGRLEYGFLRLRCATCHAERLLAFSCKRRGFCPSCGARRMAESAALLVDEILPHQPMRQWVLSVPYQLRFLFASQPAIMGKALGIVYR
;
A
#
# COMPACT_ATOMS: atom_id res chain seq x y z
N MET A 1 45.78 -13.79 22.85
CA MET A 1 45.28 -12.59 22.15
C MET A 1 45.21 -12.94 20.67
N GLU A 2 44.31 -12.27 19.94
CA GLU A 2 44.02 -12.42 18.51
C GLU A 2 42.97 -13.49 18.15
N GLN A 3 41.74 -12.98 18.21
CA GLN A 3 40.55 -13.42 17.50
C GLN A 3 40.73 -13.10 16.01
N HIS A 4 40.42 -14.03 15.11
CA HIS A 4 40.04 -13.68 13.74
C HIS A 4 38.73 -14.36 13.39
N ALA A 5 37.66 -13.56 13.45
CA ALA A 5 36.34 -13.89 12.95
C ALA A 5 36.40 -14.03 11.42
N ALA A 6 36.10 -15.23 10.92
CA ALA A 6 35.81 -15.44 9.51
C ALA A 6 34.39 -14.92 9.22
N GLY A 7 34.31 -13.64 8.89
CA GLY A 7 33.10 -13.02 8.37
C GLY A 7 32.74 -13.64 7.02
N LEU A 8 31.51 -14.16 6.93
CA LEU A 8 30.88 -14.56 5.68
C LEU A 8 30.72 -13.29 4.83
N GLU A 9 31.58 -13.10 3.82
CA GLU A 9 31.43 -12.03 2.85
C GLU A 9 30.18 -12.28 2.00
N ALA A 10 29.09 -11.62 2.37
CA ALA A 10 27.89 -11.56 1.56
C ALA A 10 28.21 -10.78 0.28
N SER A 11 28.36 -11.53 -0.81
CA SER A 11 28.48 -11.04 -2.19
C SER A 11 27.59 -9.82 -2.47
N THR A 12 28.22 -8.66 -2.61
CA THR A 12 27.64 -7.39 -3.05
C THR A 12 27.28 -7.44 -4.54
N ALA A 13 26.24 -8.19 -4.87
CA ALA A 13 25.58 -8.07 -6.16
C ALA A 13 24.62 -6.87 -6.13
N THR A 14 25.15 -5.65 -6.25
CA THR A 14 24.33 -4.44 -6.42
C THR A 14 23.71 -4.44 -7.81
N LYS A 15 22.68 -5.28 -8.01
CA LYS A 15 21.82 -5.23 -9.19
C LYS A 15 21.00 -3.95 -9.06
N GLY A 16 21.54 -2.85 -9.61
CA GLY A 16 20.93 -1.53 -9.48
C GLY A 16 19.45 -1.58 -9.88
N PHE A 17 18.56 -1.28 -8.94
CA PHE A 17 17.13 -1.21 -9.19
C PHE A 17 16.87 -0.13 -10.25
N ARG A 18 16.54 -0.55 -11.47
CA ARG A 18 16.06 0.38 -12.51
C ARG A 18 14.62 0.70 -12.20
N TYR A 19 14.35 1.95 -11.81
CA TYR A 19 12.97 2.43 -11.69
C TYR A 19 12.25 2.25 -13.01
N ALA A 20 11.16 1.47 -12.97
CA ALA A 20 10.21 1.30 -14.05
C ALA A 20 8.95 2.09 -13.71
N GLN A 21 8.44 2.84 -14.68
CA GLN A 21 7.21 3.60 -14.51
C GLN A 21 6.04 2.64 -14.32
N HIS A 22 5.23 2.89 -13.29
CA HIS A 22 3.97 2.19 -13.08
C HIS A 22 2.95 2.54 -14.17
N ARG A 23 2.31 1.53 -14.77
CA ARG A 23 1.26 1.67 -15.79
C ARG A 23 -0.07 1.13 -15.26
N PRO A 24 -0.81 1.93 -14.46
CA PRO A 24 -2.02 1.47 -13.79
C PRO A 24 -3.07 0.91 -14.76
N GLU A 25 -3.18 1.49 -15.95
CA GLU A 25 -4.13 1.11 -17.02
C GLU A 25 -3.94 -0.32 -17.54
N GLN A 26 -2.76 -0.90 -17.33
CA GLN A 26 -2.45 -2.28 -17.71
C GLN A 26 -2.83 -3.29 -16.63
N THR A 27 -3.26 -2.83 -15.45
CA THR A 27 -3.64 -3.70 -14.34
C THR A 27 -5.11 -4.12 -14.44
N LEU A 28 -5.42 -5.36 -14.05
CA LEU A 28 -6.79 -5.89 -14.08
C LEU A 28 -7.76 -5.05 -13.23
N LEU A 29 -7.35 -4.66 -12.02
CA LEU A 29 -8.18 -3.86 -11.13
C LEU A 29 -8.57 -2.52 -11.76
N TYR A 30 -7.62 -1.87 -12.43
CA TYR A 30 -7.89 -0.61 -13.13
C TYR A 30 -8.92 -0.82 -14.23
N GLN A 31 -8.71 -1.80 -15.10
CA GLN A 31 -9.59 -2.07 -16.23
C GLN A 31 -11.01 -2.44 -15.79
N LEU A 32 -11.15 -3.19 -14.69
CA LEU A 32 -12.45 -3.50 -14.11
C LEU A 32 -13.15 -2.25 -13.58
N LEU A 33 -12.43 -1.40 -12.85
CA LEU A 33 -13.03 -0.19 -12.30
C LEU A 33 -13.36 0.82 -13.39
N GLU A 34 -12.46 1.06 -14.34
CA GLU A 34 -12.70 1.96 -15.47
C GLU A 34 -13.95 1.53 -16.26
N ARG A 35 -14.14 0.23 -16.46
CA ARG A 35 -15.29 -0.31 -17.19
C ARG A 35 -16.59 -0.27 -16.37
N TYR A 36 -16.58 -0.79 -15.15
CA TYR A 36 -17.83 -1.12 -14.44
C TYR A 36 -18.24 -0.11 -13.36
N TYR A 37 -17.36 0.79 -12.92
CA TYR A 37 -17.70 1.78 -11.89
C TYR A 37 -18.82 2.75 -12.33
N PRO A 38 -18.84 3.30 -13.56
CA PRO A 38 -19.94 4.16 -13.99
C PRO A 38 -21.29 3.45 -13.93
N GLU A 39 -21.37 2.24 -14.50
CA GLU A 39 -22.59 1.41 -14.50
C GLU A 39 -23.04 1.08 -13.07
N LEU A 40 -22.11 0.73 -12.17
CA LEU A 40 -22.40 0.49 -10.76
C LEU A 40 -22.98 1.74 -10.08
N ALA A 41 -22.43 2.91 -10.36
CA ALA A 41 -22.87 4.16 -9.76
C ALA A 41 -24.30 4.52 -10.20
N GLU A 42 -24.62 4.30 -11.47
CA GLU A 42 -25.97 4.49 -12.04
C GLU A 42 -26.96 3.50 -11.42
N LEU A 43 -26.65 2.19 -11.44
CA LEU A 43 -27.48 1.15 -10.85
C LEU A 43 -27.81 1.44 -9.38
N MET A 44 -26.82 1.91 -8.62
CA MET A 44 -27.01 2.26 -7.21
C MET A 44 -27.89 3.50 -7.02
N ALA A 45 -27.78 4.49 -7.90
CA ALA A 45 -28.65 5.66 -7.88
C ALA A 45 -30.10 5.29 -8.20
N ASP A 46 -30.33 4.44 -9.22
CA ASP A 46 -31.66 3.98 -9.64
C ASP A 46 -32.38 3.18 -8.54
N GLN A 47 -31.63 2.45 -7.73
CA GLN A 47 -32.15 1.72 -6.57
C GLN A 47 -32.40 2.61 -5.34
N GLY A 48 -32.23 3.94 -5.46
CA GLY A 48 -32.38 4.89 -4.36
C GLY A 48 -31.28 4.78 -3.29
N ARG A 49 -30.15 4.13 -3.61
CA ARG A 49 -29.02 3.89 -2.70
C ARG A 49 -27.71 4.37 -3.31
N PRO A 50 -27.58 5.66 -3.68
CA PRO A 50 -26.41 6.17 -4.39
C PRO A 50 -25.13 5.93 -3.59
N LEU A 51 -24.04 5.64 -4.29
CA LEU A 51 -22.73 5.47 -3.66
C LEU A 51 -22.37 6.71 -2.81
N PRO A 52 -21.89 6.55 -1.57
CA PRO A 52 -21.47 7.68 -0.75
C PRO A 52 -20.42 8.52 -1.49
N ARG A 53 -20.45 9.85 -1.28
CA ARG A 53 -19.53 10.78 -1.96
C ARG A 53 -18.06 10.40 -1.77
N TYR A 54 -17.69 9.92 -0.58
CA TYR A 54 -16.32 9.51 -0.32
C TYR A 54 -15.92 8.28 -1.15
N VAL A 55 -16.83 7.33 -1.40
CA VAL A 55 -16.57 6.15 -2.23
C VAL A 55 -16.34 6.54 -3.68
N ARG A 56 -17.20 7.40 -4.23
CA ARG A 56 -17.03 7.93 -5.60
C ARG A 56 -15.69 8.64 -5.77
N ARG A 57 -15.36 9.53 -4.82
CA ARG A 57 -14.08 10.23 -4.79
C ARG A 57 -12.88 9.28 -4.78
N GLU A 58 -12.95 8.17 -4.05
CA GLU A 58 -11.88 7.17 -4.00
C GLU A 58 -11.71 6.47 -5.36
N PHE A 59 -12.79 6.11 -6.05
CA PHE A 59 -12.73 5.54 -7.41
C PHE A 59 -12.18 6.55 -8.42
N ASP A 60 -12.71 7.77 -8.43
CA ASP A 60 -12.30 8.82 -9.36
C ASP A 60 -10.81 9.17 -9.20
N GLU A 61 -10.32 9.26 -7.95
CA GLU A 61 -8.92 9.55 -7.69
C GLU A 61 -8.01 8.33 -7.94
N TYR A 62 -8.51 7.10 -7.76
CA TYR A 62 -7.77 5.90 -8.14
C TYR A 62 -7.56 5.81 -9.65
N LEU A 63 -8.58 6.07 -10.46
CA LEU A 63 -8.48 6.05 -11.93
C LEU A 63 -7.50 7.12 -12.47
N LYS A 64 -7.20 8.14 -11.66
CA LYS A 64 -6.18 9.15 -11.96
C LYS A 64 -4.78 8.82 -11.43
N CYS A 65 -4.68 7.90 -10.47
CA CYS A 65 -3.46 7.62 -9.75
C CYS A 65 -2.40 6.98 -10.66
N GLY A 66 -1.21 7.59 -10.75
CA GLY A 66 -0.08 7.02 -11.48
C GLY A 66 -0.09 7.25 -12.98
N ARG A 67 -1.04 8.05 -13.51
CA ARG A 67 -1.09 8.45 -14.92
C ARG A 67 -0.42 9.82 -15.11
N LEU A 68 0.43 9.96 -16.13
CA LEU A 68 1.14 11.22 -16.38
C LEU A 68 0.21 12.35 -16.83
N GLU A 69 -0.88 12.05 -17.53
CA GLU A 69 -1.83 13.05 -18.02
C GLU A 69 -2.57 13.80 -16.90
N TYR A 70 -2.62 13.24 -15.69
CA TYR A 70 -3.21 13.89 -14.51
C TYR A 70 -2.16 14.59 -13.63
N GLY A 71 -0.93 14.72 -14.12
CA GLY A 71 0.14 15.46 -13.48
C GLY A 71 1.33 14.60 -13.06
N PHE A 72 2.51 15.21 -13.09
CA PHE A 72 3.77 14.56 -12.76
C PHE A 72 4.81 15.55 -12.23
N LEU A 73 5.82 15.00 -11.56
CA LEU A 73 7.06 15.69 -11.22
C LEU A 73 8.16 15.26 -12.20
N ARG A 74 8.90 16.24 -12.76
CA ARG A 74 10.10 15.99 -13.56
C ARG A 74 11.32 16.05 -12.66
N LEU A 75 11.97 14.92 -12.48
CA LEU A 75 13.23 14.81 -11.77
C LEU A 75 14.38 14.88 -12.78
N ARG A 76 15.36 15.74 -12.52
CA ARG A 76 16.61 15.81 -13.29
C ARG A 76 17.78 15.65 -12.34
N CYS A 77 18.69 14.73 -12.65
CA CYS A 77 19.93 14.60 -11.89
C CYS A 77 20.82 15.83 -12.13
N ALA A 78 21.36 16.41 -11.05
CA ALA A 78 22.26 17.56 -11.16
C ALA A 78 23.60 17.21 -11.85
N THR A 79 24.06 15.97 -11.70
CA THR A 79 25.37 15.52 -12.19
C THR A 79 25.31 14.95 -13.61
N CYS A 80 24.46 13.95 -13.86
CA CYS A 80 24.40 13.27 -15.17
C CYS A 80 23.27 13.75 -16.08
N HIS A 81 22.44 14.69 -15.59
CA HIS A 81 21.27 15.23 -16.31
C HIS A 81 20.22 14.22 -16.77
N ALA A 82 20.32 12.95 -16.35
CA ALA A 82 19.27 11.98 -16.59
C ALA A 82 17.95 12.46 -15.98
N GLU A 83 16.87 12.27 -16.74
CA GLU A 83 15.55 12.72 -16.35
C GLU A 83 14.59 11.57 -16.13
N ARG A 84 13.65 11.74 -15.20
CA ARG A 84 12.56 10.81 -14.92
C ARG A 84 11.29 11.58 -14.66
N LEU A 85 10.17 11.06 -15.16
CA LEU A 85 8.85 11.56 -14.82
C LEU A 85 8.23 10.67 -13.73
N LEU A 86 7.74 11.30 -12.68
CA LEU A 86 7.02 10.64 -11.60
C LEU A 86 5.57 11.12 -11.60
N ALA A 87 4.64 10.23 -11.98
CA ALA A 87 3.23 10.53 -11.92
C ALA A 87 2.75 10.78 -10.48
N PHE A 88 1.73 11.62 -10.32
CA PHE A 88 1.13 11.86 -9.02
C PHE A 88 0.36 10.63 -8.50
N SER A 89 0.37 10.47 -7.18
CA SER A 89 -0.33 9.40 -6.46
C SER A 89 -1.61 9.95 -5.81
N CYS A 90 -2.68 9.16 -5.75
CA CYS A 90 -3.92 9.58 -5.07
C CYS A 90 -3.78 9.69 -3.54
N LYS A 91 -2.73 9.11 -2.94
CA LYS A 91 -2.44 9.12 -1.49
C LYS A 91 -3.57 8.54 -0.63
N ARG A 92 -4.51 7.81 -1.22
CA ARG A 92 -5.66 7.23 -0.55
C ARG A 92 -5.31 6.06 0.36
N ARG A 93 -6.23 5.78 1.29
CA ARG A 93 -6.13 4.69 2.28
C ARG A 93 -7.05 3.52 1.94
N GLY A 94 -7.91 3.68 0.93
CA GLY A 94 -8.81 2.63 0.48
C GLY A 94 -8.08 1.55 -0.32
N PHE A 95 -8.62 1.22 -1.48
CA PHE A 95 -8.22 0.02 -2.21
C PHE A 95 -7.03 0.19 -3.16
N CYS A 96 -6.51 1.42 -3.37
CA CYS A 96 -5.43 1.69 -4.32
C CYS A 96 -4.15 0.90 -3.93
N PRO A 97 -3.77 -0.17 -4.66
CA PRO A 97 -2.71 -1.07 -4.20
C PRO A 97 -1.35 -0.40 -4.18
N SER A 98 -1.06 0.47 -5.15
CA SER A 98 0.22 1.19 -5.24
C SER A 98 0.41 2.19 -4.10
N CYS A 99 -0.62 2.98 -3.78
CA CYS A 99 -0.56 3.91 -2.64
C CYS A 99 -0.57 3.18 -1.30
N GLY A 100 -1.32 2.08 -1.18
CA GLY A 100 -1.31 1.22 -0.01
C GLY A 100 0.07 0.63 0.25
N ALA A 101 0.68 0.03 -0.77
CA ALA A 101 2.02 -0.55 -0.71
C ALA A 101 3.08 0.51 -0.38
N ARG A 102 3.04 1.69 -1.01
CA ARG A 102 3.96 2.79 -0.70
C ARG A 102 3.83 3.20 0.77
N ARG A 103 2.61 3.40 1.27
CA ARG A 103 2.39 3.74 2.67
C ARG A 103 2.89 2.66 3.61
N MET A 104 2.67 1.38 3.29
CA MET A 104 3.18 0.27 4.11
C MET A 104 4.71 0.31 4.20
N ALA A 105 5.39 0.53 3.07
CA ALA A 105 6.85 0.65 3.06
C ALA A 105 7.35 1.88 3.84
N GLU A 106 6.73 3.05 3.64
CA GLU A 106 7.06 4.28 4.38
C GLU A 106 6.84 4.10 5.89
N SER A 107 5.72 3.47 6.28
CA SER A 107 5.42 3.16 7.69
C SER A 107 6.41 2.15 8.28
N ALA A 108 6.81 1.13 7.52
CA ALA A 108 7.80 0.16 7.97
C ALA A 108 9.16 0.82 8.20
N ALA A 109 9.62 1.68 7.27
CA ALA A 109 10.85 2.44 7.43
C ALA A 109 10.81 3.32 8.69
N LEU A 110 9.75 4.13 8.85
CA LEU A 110 9.58 4.96 10.06
C LEU A 110 9.62 4.12 11.35
N LEU A 111 8.94 2.96 11.34
CA LEU A 111 8.93 2.09 12.52
C LEU A 111 10.33 1.56 12.85
N VAL A 112 11.08 1.09 11.85
CA VAL A 112 12.41 0.49 12.05
C VAL A 112 13.46 1.54 12.39
N ASP A 113 13.42 2.70 11.72
CA ASP A 113 14.48 3.70 11.81
C ASP A 113 14.33 4.60 13.03
N GLU A 114 13.08 4.90 13.44
CA GLU A 114 12.81 6.00 14.41
C GLU A 114 11.99 5.57 15.63
N ILE A 115 11.25 4.45 15.60
CA ILE A 115 10.26 4.12 16.65
C ILE A 115 10.65 2.87 17.44
N LEU A 116 11.02 1.79 16.75
CA LEU A 116 11.26 0.49 17.38
C LEU A 116 12.68 0.44 17.96
N PRO A 117 12.86 -0.01 19.21
CA PRO A 117 14.18 -0.15 19.79
C PRO A 117 14.96 -1.31 19.13
N HIS A 118 16.29 -1.19 19.09
CA HIS A 118 17.20 -2.25 18.64
C HIS A 118 17.31 -3.38 19.67
N GLN A 119 16.24 -4.14 19.82
CA GLN A 119 16.16 -5.32 20.68
C GLN A 119 15.45 -6.47 19.92
N PRO A 120 15.67 -7.73 20.31
CA PRO A 120 14.93 -8.85 19.74
C PRO A 120 13.42 -8.66 19.93
N MET A 121 12.68 -8.69 18.82
CA MET A 121 11.21 -8.57 18.81
C MET A 121 10.59 -9.83 18.21
N ARG A 122 9.42 -10.23 18.74
CA ARG A 122 8.64 -11.35 18.22
C ARG A 122 7.36 -10.82 17.59
N GLN A 123 7.23 -10.98 16.28
CA GLN A 123 5.97 -10.74 15.59
C GLN A 123 4.99 -11.88 15.88
N TRP A 124 3.78 -11.55 16.32
CA TRP A 124 2.68 -12.49 16.46
C TRP A 124 1.59 -12.18 15.43
N VAL A 125 1.10 -13.21 14.76
CA VAL A 125 -0.01 -13.10 13.81
C VAL A 125 -1.15 -14.01 14.29
N LEU A 126 -2.27 -13.40 14.67
CA LEU A 126 -3.48 -14.13 15.02
C LEU A 126 -4.35 -14.30 13.77
N SER A 127 -4.37 -15.52 13.23
CA SER A 127 -5.29 -15.89 12.16
C SER A 127 -6.58 -16.43 12.74
N VAL A 128 -7.72 -15.87 12.33
CA VAL A 128 -9.05 -16.28 12.80
C VAL A 128 -9.84 -16.93 11.68
N PRO A 129 -10.71 -17.93 11.98
CA PRO A 129 -11.62 -18.54 11.03
C PRO A 129 -12.43 -17.49 10.26
N TYR A 130 -12.74 -17.77 8.99
CA TYR A 130 -13.41 -16.82 8.09
C TYR A 130 -14.72 -16.27 8.67
N GLN A 131 -15.49 -17.14 9.32
CA GLN A 131 -16.76 -16.83 9.97
C GLN A 131 -16.61 -15.74 11.06
N LEU A 132 -15.47 -15.72 11.76
CA LEU A 132 -15.20 -14.76 12.83
C LEU A 132 -14.65 -13.43 12.32
N ARG A 133 -14.13 -13.35 11.08
CA ARG A 133 -13.55 -12.12 10.54
C ARG A 133 -14.57 -10.99 10.47
N PHE A 134 -15.79 -11.28 10.00
CA PHE A 134 -16.87 -10.28 9.92
C PHE A 134 -17.39 -9.89 11.30
N LEU A 135 -17.48 -10.84 12.22
CA LEU A 135 -17.87 -10.57 13.60
C LEU A 135 -16.87 -9.60 14.26
N PHE A 136 -15.57 -9.88 14.14
CA PHE A 136 -14.55 -9.03 14.73
C PHE A 136 -14.40 -7.68 14.02
N ALA A 137 -14.65 -7.61 12.72
CA ALA A 137 -14.66 -6.35 11.97
C ALA A 137 -15.83 -5.44 12.38
N SER A 138 -16.97 -6.01 12.76
CA SER A 138 -18.18 -5.27 13.16
C SER A 138 -18.31 -5.04 14.66
N GLN A 139 -17.64 -5.84 15.50
CA GLN A 139 -17.74 -5.79 16.96
C GLN A 139 -16.36 -5.67 17.62
N PRO A 140 -15.81 -4.44 17.72
CA PRO A 140 -14.47 -4.19 18.25
C PRO A 140 -14.27 -4.69 19.68
N ALA A 141 -15.32 -4.62 20.51
CA ALA A 141 -15.27 -5.09 21.90
C ALA A 141 -14.98 -6.60 22.01
N ILE A 142 -15.48 -7.40 21.07
CA ILE A 142 -15.21 -8.85 21.05
C ILE A 142 -13.75 -9.11 20.63
N MET A 143 -13.26 -8.38 19.61
CA MET A 143 -11.86 -8.46 19.20
C MET A 143 -10.92 -8.15 20.38
N GLY A 144 -11.21 -7.12 21.16
CA GLY A 144 -10.43 -6.78 22.36
C GLY A 144 -10.37 -7.92 23.38
N LYS A 145 -11.51 -8.59 23.66
CA LYS A 145 -11.55 -9.76 24.54
C LYS A 145 -10.73 -10.94 23.99
N ALA A 146 -10.82 -11.20 22.69
CA ALA A 146 -10.06 -12.27 22.04
C ALA A 146 -8.54 -12.01 22.10
N LEU A 147 -8.11 -10.76 21.84
CA LEU A 147 -6.70 -10.37 21.96
C LEU A 147 -6.18 -10.54 23.39
N GLY A 148 -7.00 -10.28 24.42
CA GLY A 148 -6.64 -10.52 25.82
C GLY A 148 -6.40 -11.99 26.20
N ILE A 149 -6.85 -12.95 25.39
CA ILE A 149 -6.54 -14.37 25.58
C ILE A 149 -5.13 -14.69 25.05
N VAL A 150 -4.75 -14.07 23.94
CA VAL A 150 -3.49 -14.35 23.22
C VAL A 150 -2.32 -13.59 23.81
N TYR A 151 -2.55 -12.38 24.34
CA TYR A 151 -1.51 -11.49 24.89
C TYR A 151 -1.17 -11.80 26.37
N ARG A 152 -1.28 -13.05 26.81
CA ARG A 152 -0.95 -13.44 28.19
C ARG A 152 0.55 -13.66 28.39
#